data_AF-A0A7U7GFM0-F1
#
_entry.id   AF-A0A7U7GFM0-F1
#
_cell.length_a   1.000
_cell.length_b   1.000
_cell.length_c   1.000
_cell.angle_alpha   90.00
_cell.angle_beta   90.00
_cell.angle_gamma   90.00
#
_symmetry.space_group_name_H-M   'P 1'
#
loop_
_entity.id
_entity.type
_entity.pdbx_description
1 polymer ?
#
loop_
_entity_poly.entity_id
_entity_poly.type
_entity_poly.pdbx_seq_one_letter_code
_entity_poly.pdbx_strand_id
1 'polypeptide(L)'
;MLKKQRFAATLLVIGLTAGLAGWTTVQAADPAPPVAKPTASPPAQAADSTKKEWLLPTGEHWVKGTETEKRAYILGILNMAMIEYQLAGPRPKHRTTVVNLVKSLDGMTVPQIVELVDGYYKASPDHQQRPVVEVIWFELVVPKTKKG
;
A
#
# COMPACT_ATOMS: atom_id res chain seq x y z
N MET A 1 -21.31 -38.41 -2.94
CA MET A 1 -20.25 -38.63 -3.97
C MET A 1 -20.16 -37.39 -4.84
N LEU A 2 -18.93 -36.95 -5.10
CA LEU A 2 -18.57 -35.61 -5.58
C LEU A 2 -18.76 -35.43 -7.10
N LYS A 3 -19.19 -34.21 -7.45
CA LYS A 3 -19.56 -33.62 -8.74
C LYS A 3 -18.44 -33.68 -9.80
N LYS A 4 -18.78 -33.84 -11.09
CA LYS A 4 -17.91 -33.46 -12.21
C LYS A 4 -18.72 -32.71 -13.29
N GLN A 5 -18.56 -31.39 -13.32
CA GLN A 5 -18.92 -30.58 -14.48
C GLN A 5 -17.66 -30.40 -15.35
N ARG A 6 -17.87 -30.50 -16.67
CA ARG A 6 -16.85 -30.59 -17.71
C ARG A 6 -16.42 -29.16 -18.11
N PHE A 7 -15.14 -28.84 -17.98
CA PHE A 7 -14.58 -27.61 -18.54
C PHE A 7 -14.17 -27.84 -19.99
N ALA A 8 -14.68 -27.00 -20.88
CA ALA A 8 -14.21 -26.89 -22.26
C ALA A 8 -12.91 -26.08 -22.26
N ALA A 9 -11.85 -26.65 -22.83
CA ALA A 9 -10.57 -26.00 -23.02
C ALA A 9 -10.56 -25.30 -24.39
N THR A 10 -10.50 -23.98 -24.39
CA THR A 10 -10.21 -23.19 -25.59
C THR A 10 -8.73 -22.80 -25.53
N LEU A 11 -7.93 -23.44 -26.38
CA LEU A 11 -6.52 -23.11 -26.63
C LEU A 11 -6.46 -21.81 -27.45
N LEU A 12 -5.84 -20.77 -26.90
CA LEU A 12 -5.45 -19.58 -27.65
C LEU A 12 -3.95 -19.65 -27.91
N VAL A 13 -3.62 -19.89 -29.19
CA VAL A 13 -2.26 -19.94 -29.73
C VAL A 13 -1.79 -18.50 -29.98
N ILE A 14 -0.66 -18.11 -29.40
CA ILE A 14 0.09 -16.92 -29.82
C ILE A 14 1.38 -17.42 -30.45
N GLY A 15 1.52 -17.17 -31.76
CA GLY A 15 2.67 -17.58 -32.55
C GLY A 15 3.94 -16.81 -32.17
N LEU A 16 5.03 -17.56 -32.02
CA LEU A 16 6.40 -17.07 -31.91
C LEU A 16 7.04 -17.16 -33.30
N THR A 17 7.17 -16.05 -34.02
CA THR A 17 7.92 -16.04 -35.29
C THR A 17 9.39 -15.82 -35.01
N ALA A 18 10.15 -16.89 -35.20
CA ALA A 18 11.61 -16.88 -35.29
C ALA A 18 12.07 -16.11 -36.53
N GLY A 19 13.00 -15.17 -36.34
CA GLY A 19 13.83 -14.60 -37.40
C GLY A 19 15.29 -15.02 -37.17
N LEU A 20 15.74 -16.04 -37.89
CA LEU A 20 17.13 -16.50 -37.98
C LEU A 20 17.58 -16.33 -39.44
N ALA A 21 18.44 -15.36 -39.72
CA ALA A 21 19.31 -15.27 -40.89
C ALA A 21 20.40 -14.23 -40.56
N GLY A 22 21.57 -14.63 -40.06
CA GLY A 22 22.80 -14.80 -40.86
C GLY A 22 23.73 -13.59 -40.60
N TRP A 23 25.06 -13.63 -40.53
CA TRP A 23 26.08 -14.66 -40.70
C TRP A 23 27.17 -14.46 -39.63
N THR A 24 27.85 -15.55 -39.29
CA THR A 24 29.10 -15.60 -38.52
C THR A 24 30.26 -14.98 -39.29
N THR A 25 30.92 -13.97 -38.71
CA THR A 25 32.35 -13.75 -38.92
C THR A 25 33.11 -14.33 -37.73
N VAL A 26 33.88 -15.40 -37.97
CA VAL A 26 34.89 -15.86 -37.03
C VAL A 26 36.05 -14.88 -37.15
N GLN A 27 36.18 -13.97 -36.18
CA GLN A 27 37.37 -13.13 -36.05
C GLN A 27 38.37 -13.86 -35.14
N ALA A 28 39.50 -14.26 -35.73
CA ALA A 28 40.65 -14.78 -35.00
C ALA A 28 41.13 -13.76 -33.95
N ALA A 29 41.51 -14.25 -32.77
CA ALA A 29 41.89 -13.44 -31.63
C ALA A 29 43.13 -12.57 -31.91
N ASP A 30 42.92 -11.25 -31.94
CA ASP A 30 43.99 -10.27 -31.71
C ASP A 30 44.21 -10.10 -30.18
N PRO A 31 45.44 -9.90 -29.72
CA PRO A 31 45.75 -9.80 -28.30
C PRO A 31 45.10 -8.53 -27.70
N ALA A 32 44.48 -8.71 -26.53
CA ALA A 32 43.71 -7.68 -25.85
C ALA A 32 44.51 -6.38 -25.64
N PRO A 33 43.97 -5.20 -26.00
CA PRO A 33 44.53 -3.93 -25.55
C PRO A 33 44.42 -3.81 -24.02
N PRO A 34 45.37 -3.11 -23.36
CA PRO A 34 45.44 -3.06 -21.91
C PRO A 34 44.16 -2.49 -21.32
N VAL A 35 43.61 -3.23 -20.34
CA VAL A 35 42.44 -2.88 -19.53
C VAL A 35 42.51 -1.40 -19.13
N ALA A 36 41.64 -0.60 -19.73
CA ALA A 36 41.35 0.73 -19.25
C ALA A 36 40.83 0.61 -17.81
N LYS A 37 41.42 1.40 -16.90
CA LYS A 37 40.99 1.53 -15.51
C LYS A 37 39.46 1.63 -15.44
N PRO A 38 38.79 0.91 -14.50
CA PRO A 38 37.36 1.09 -14.30
C PRO A 38 37.07 2.57 -14.07
N THR A 39 36.38 3.19 -15.02
CA THR A 39 35.78 4.50 -14.80
C THR A 39 34.80 4.30 -13.66
N ALA A 40 35.11 4.87 -12.50
CA ALA A 40 34.22 4.86 -11.37
C ALA A 40 32.85 5.35 -11.86
N SER A 41 31.83 4.51 -11.72
CA SER A 41 30.45 4.94 -11.85
C SER A 41 30.30 6.21 -11.02
N PRO A 42 29.67 7.29 -11.54
CA PRO A 42 29.30 8.42 -10.71
C PRO A 42 28.64 7.87 -9.45
N PRO A 43 29.01 8.32 -8.23
CA PRO A 43 28.38 7.83 -7.03
C PRO A 43 26.89 7.97 -7.27
N ALA A 44 26.17 6.83 -7.21
CA ALA A 44 24.73 6.81 -7.23
C ALA A 44 24.33 7.89 -6.25
N GLN A 45 23.84 8.99 -6.80
CA GLN A 45 23.50 10.16 -6.03
C GLN A 45 22.62 9.62 -4.93
N ALA A 46 23.11 9.71 -3.70
CA ALA A 46 22.36 9.34 -2.52
C ALA A 46 21.09 10.17 -2.65
N ALA A 47 20.04 9.52 -3.14
CA ALA A 47 18.76 10.13 -3.22
C ALA A 47 18.35 10.20 -1.76
N ASP A 48 18.64 11.34 -1.14
CA ASP A 48 17.92 11.86 0.01
C ASP A 48 16.46 12.13 -0.38
N SER A 49 15.81 11.19 -1.07
CA SER A 49 14.40 10.93 -0.89
C SER A 49 14.27 10.17 0.43
N THR A 50 14.59 10.84 1.53
CA THR A 50 13.97 10.56 2.82
C THR A 50 12.49 10.90 2.67
N LYS A 51 11.78 10.09 1.89
CA LYS A 51 10.33 10.09 1.78
C LYS A 51 9.85 9.66 3.14
N LYS A 52 9.72 10.63 4.05
CA LYS A 52 9.41 10.41 5.46
C LYS A 52 8.17 9.54 5.52
N GLU A 53 8.35 8.27 5.89
CA GLU A 53 7.30 7.27 5.83
C GLU A 53 6.15 7.69 6.75
N TRP A 54 4.91 7.52 6.28
CA TRP A 54 3.69 7.82 7.03
C TRP A 54 3.42 6.72 8.07
N LEU A 55 4.34 6.51 9.00
CA LEU A 55 4.19 5.49 10.04
C LEU A 55 3.10 5.89 11.04
N LEU A 56 3.23 7.09 11.62
CA LEU A 56 2.26 7.70 12.53
C LEU A 56 2.10 9.19 12.19
N PRO A 57 1.50 9.52 11.03
CA PRO A 57 1.30 10.91 10.65
C PRO A 57 0.46 11.64 11.69
N THR A 58 0.87 12.85 12.02
CA THR A 58 0.10 13.81 12.82
C THR A 58 -0.75 14.70 11.91
N GLY A 59 -1.56 15.58 12.49
CA GLY A 59 -2.29 16.62 11.75
C GLY A 59 -1.40 17.47 10.85
N GLU A 60 -0.17 17.80 11.29
CA GLU A 60 0.77 18.55 10.46
C GLU A 60 1.15 17.84 9.16
N HIS A 61 1.28 16.51 9.21
CA HIS A 61 1.56 15.69 8.02
C HIS A 61 0.30 15.56 7.18
N TRP A 62 -0.85 15.34 7.85
CA TRP A 62 -2.14 15.15 7.20
C TRP A 62 -2.55 16.38 6.38
N VAL A 63 -2.53 17.57 6.95
CA VAL A 63 -2.96 18.82 6.28
C VAL A 63 -2.11 19.12 5.05
N LYS A 64 -0.82 18.75 5.06
CA LYS A 64 0.11 18.92 3.93
C LYS A 64 0.07 17.77 2.93
N GLY A 65 -0.51 16.63 3.31
CA GLY A 65 -0.56 15.42 2.51
C GLY A 65 -1.47 15.56 1.30
N THR A 66 -1.07 14.94 0.20
CA THR A 66 -1.91 14.81 -0.99
C THR A 66 -3.12 13.94 -0.70
N GLU A 67 -4.17 14.10 -1.50
CA GLU A 67 -5.36 13.25 -1.39
C GLU A 67 -5.03 11.76 -1.54
N THR A 68 -4.12 11.42 -2.45
CA THR A 68 -3.65 10.04 -2.65
C THR A 68 -2.96 9.48 -1.40
N GLU A 69 -2.09 10.25 -0.75
CA GLU A 69 -1.41 9.82 0.48
C GLU A 69 -2.39 9.59 1.63
N LYS A 70 -3.33 10.52 1.83
CA LYS A 70 -4.39 10.39 2.83
C LYS A 70 -5.22 9.11 2.60
N ARG A 71 -5.69 8.91 1.36
CA ARG A 71 -6.47 7.72 0.99
C ARG A 71 -5.66 6.44 1.17
N ALA A 72 -4.38 6.43 0.79
CA ALA A 72 -3.50 5.28 0.94
C ALA A 72 -3.28 4.92 2.41
N TYR A 73 -3.11 5.92 3.29
CA TYR A 73 -2.97 5.70 4.73
C TYR A 73 -4.24 5.07 5.34
N ILE A 74 -5.43 5.62 5.03
CA ILE A 74 -6.71 5.06 5.48
C ILE A 74 -6.90 3.65 4.95
N LEU A 75 -6.63 3.41 3.66
CA LEU A 75 -6.74 2.09 3.05
C LEU A 75 -5.79 1.08 3.73
N GLY A 76 -4.57 1.50 4.09
CA GLY A 76 -3.63 0.68 4.84
C GLY A 76 -4.17 0.25 6.20
N ILE A 77 -4.76 1.19 6.96
CA ILE A 77 -5.41 0.89 8.25
C ILE A 77 -6.56 -0.11 8.07
N LEU A 78 -7.44 0.13 7.09
CA LEU A 78 -8.59 -0.73 6.83
C LEU A 78 -8.16 -2.14 6.40
N ASN A 79 -7.12 -2.26 5.56
CA ASN A 79 -6.60 -3.56 5.15
C ASN A 79 -6.01 -4.34 6.32
N MET A 80 -5.22 -3.68 7.18
CA MET A 80 -4.68 -4.33 8.39
C MET A 80 -5.79 -4.75 9.36
N ALA A 81 -6.80 -3.91 9.54
CA ALA A 81 -7.97 -4.25 10.33
C ALA A 81 -8.72 -5.46 9.75
N MET A 82 -8.88 -5.53 8.44
CA MET A 82 -9.54 -6.68 7.82
C MET A 82 -8.71 -7.96 7.98
N ILE A 83 -7.39 -7.92 7.86
CA ILE A 83 -6.53 -9.09 8.12
C ILE A 83 -6.77 -9.62 9.54
N GLU A 84 -6.69 -8.75 10.55
CA GLU A 84 -6.89 -9.16 11.94
C GLU A 84 -8.33 -9.62 12.19
N TYR A 85 -9.33 -8.95 11.63
CA TYR A 85 -10.73 -9.34 11.78
C TYR A 85 -11.01 -10.74 11.20
N GLN A 86 -10.40 -11.10 10.07
CA GLN A 86 -10.55 -12.42 9.47
C GLN A 86 -9.87 -13.53 10.30
N LEU A 87 -8.81 -13.20 11.04
CA LEU A 87 -8.16 -14.13 11.97
C LEU A 87 -8.91 -14.25 13.29
N ALA A 88 -9.44 -13.14 13.80
CA ALA A 88 -10.03 -13.03 15.13
C ALA A 88 -11.53 -13.40 15.13
N GLY A 89 -12.22 -13.15 14.02
CA GLY A 89 -13.67 -13.30 13.87
C GLY A 89 -14.50 -12.23 14.61
N PRO A 90 -15.84 -12.29 14.50
CA PRO A 90 -16.74 -11.31 15.11
C PRO A 90 -16.82 -11.39 16.64
N ARG A 91 -16.32 -12.47 17.24
CA ARG A 91 -16.33 -12.74 18.70
C ARG A 91 -14.97 -13.31 19.13
N PRO A 92 -13.92 -12.48 19.15
CA PRO A 92 -12.57 -12.93 19.43
C PRO A 92 -12.42 -13.35 20.90
N LYS A 93 -11.64 -14.41 21.14
CA LYS A 93 -11.31 -14.89 22.49
C LYS A 93 -10.16 -14.10 23.13
N HIS A 94 -9.40 -13.35 22.34
CA HIS A 94 -8.30 -12.50 22.80
C HIS A 94 -8.73 -11.03 22.78
N ARG A 95 -7.97 -10.18 23.48
CA ARG A 95 -8.20 -8.74 23.48
C ARG A 95 -7.79 -8.16 22.13
N THR A 96 -8.75 -7.58 21.43
CA THR A 96 -8.52 -6.85 20.18
C THR A 96 -9.51 -5.69 20.07
N THR A 97 -9.10 -4.64 19.37
CA THR A 97 -9.92 -3.48 19.02
C THR A 97 -10.56 -3.60 17.64
N VAL A 98 -10.17 -4.60 16.84
CA VAL A 98 -10.50 -4.69 15.43
C VAL A 98 -12.00 -4.84 15.16
N VAL A 99 -12.72 -5.55 16.03
CA VAL A 99 -14.17 -5.74 15.90
C VAL A 99 -14.89 -4.41 15.99
N ASN A 100 -14.45 -3.54 16.91
CA ASN A 100 -15.03 -2.20 17.08
C ASN A 100 -14.68 -1.31 15.89
N LEU A 101 -13.43 -1.36 15.41
CA LEU A 101 -12.99 -0.61 14.23
C LEU A 101 -13.83 -0.97 13.00
N VAL A 102 -13.89 -2.26 12.65
CA VAL A 102 -14.61 -2.76 11.46
C VAL A 102 -16.10 -2.43 11.55
N LYS A 103 -16.76 -2.71 12.69
CA LYS A 103 -18.20 -2.41 12.84
C LYS A 103 -18.52 -0.92 12.80
N SER A 104 -17.66 -0.08 13.38
CA SER A 104 -17.91 1.36 13.45
C SER A 104 -17.67 2.04 12.10
N LEU A 105 -16.75 1.51 11.30
CA LEU A 105 -16.43 2.03 9.97
C LEU A 105 -17.24 1.35 8.85
N ASP A 106 -18.09 0.39 9.16
CA ASP A 106 -18.93 -0.30 8.19
C ASP A 106 -19.82 0.68 7.41
N GLY A 107 -19.91 0.47 6.09
CA GLY A 107 -20.63 1.34 5.15
C GLY A 107 -19.96 2.69 4.83
N MET A 108 -18.83 3.04 5.46
CA MET A 108 -18.07 4.25 5.10
C MET A 108 -17.05 3.98 4.00
N THR A 109 -16.97 4.89 3.05
CA THR A 109 -15.96 4.85 1.98
C THR A 109 -14.67 5.53 2.44
N VAL A 110 -13.54 5.16 1.85
CA VAL A 110 -12.23 5.80 2.13
C VAL A 110 -12.30 7.33 1.97
N PRO A 111 -12.90 7.90 0.92
CA PRO A 111 -13.03 9.36 0.79
C PRO A 111 -13.82 10.01 1.93
N GLN A 112 -14.92 9.38 2.39
CA GLN A 112 -15.70 9.90 3.51
C GLN A 112 -14.90 9.92 4.82
N ILE A 113 -14.10 8.88 5.06
CA ILE A 113 -13.22 8.84 6.24
C ILE A 113 -12.18 9.96 6.16
N VAL A 114 -11.58 10.18 4.98
CA VAL A 114 -10.64 11.28 4.74
C VAL A 114 -11.29 12.64 5.03
N GLU A 115 -12.51 12.86 4.52
CA GLU A 115 -13.26 14.10 4.73
C GLU A 115 -13.55 14.38 6.21
N LEU A 116 -13.91 13.35 6.98
CA LEU A 116 -14.13 13.48 8.42
C LEU A 116 -12.84 13.86 9.17
N VAL A 117 -11.71 13.26 8.80
CA VAL A 117 -10.41 13.58 9.40
C VAL A 117 -9.96 15.00 9.00
N ASP A 118 -10.16 15.39 7.74
CA ASP A 118 -9.92 16.77 7.28
C ASP A 118 -10.76 17.78 8.06
N GLY A 119 -12.06 17.49 8.24
CA GLY A 119 -12.97 18.32 9.02
C GLY A 119 -12.51 18.49 10.47
N TYR A 120 -12.03 17.41 11.10
CA TYR A 120 -11.51 17.45 12.47
C TYR A 120 -10.31 18.40 12.62
N TYR A 121 -9.28 18.26 11.79
CA TYR A 121 -8.08 19.09 11.90
C TYR A 121 -8.32 20.55 11.48
N LYS A 122 -9.30 20.79 10.61
CA LYS A 122 -9.76 22.14 10.27
C LYS A 122 -10.48 22.82 11.46
N ALA A 123 -11.27 22.06 12.21
CA ALA A 123 -12.01 22.54 13.36
C ALA A 123 -11.17 22.65 14.64
N SER A 124 -10.04 21.92 14.72
CA SER A 124 -9.16 21.87 15.90
C SER A 124 -7.70 22.23 15.58
N PRO A 125 -7.37 23.52 15.33
CA PRO A 125 -6.02 23.94 14.92
C PRO A 125 -4.93 23.71 15.99
N ASP A 126 -5.32 23.53 17.25
CA ASP A 126 -4.46 23.19 18.39
C ASP A 126 -4.07 21.70 18.44
N HIS A 127 -4.79 20.84 17.72
CA HIS A 127 -4.60 19.39 17.75
C HIS A 127 -3.68 18.87 16.65
N GLN A 128 -2.85 19.71 16.01
CA GLN A 128 -2.00 19.31 14.89
C GLN A 128 -0.95 18.25 15.22
N GLN A 129 -0.58 18.13 16.51
CA GLN A 129 0.34 17.09 16.99
C GLN A 129 -0.35 15.76 17.31
N ARG A 130 -1.69 15.73 17.33
CA ARG A 130 -2.44 14.49 17.56
C ARG A 130 -2.27 13.54 16.36
N PRO A 131 -1.93 12.26 16.57
CA PRO A 131 -1.83 11.28 15.49
C PRO A 131 -3.16 11.05 14.78
N VAL A 132 -3.12 10.86 13.45
CA VAL A 132 -4.31 10.63 12.63
C VAL A 132 -5.06 9.36 13.06
N VAL A 133 -4.33 8.31 13.42
CA VAL A 133 -4.95 7.05 13.90
C VAL A 133 -5.75 7.26 15.20
N GLU A 134 -5.32 8.18 16.07
CA GLU A 134 -6.09 8.52 17.26
C GLU A 134 -7.37 9.29 16.91
N VAL A 135 -7.30 10.20 15.93
CA VAL A 135 -8.50 10.90 15.44
C VAL A 135 -9.50 9.89 14.90
N ILE A 136 -9.07 8.95 14.05
CA ILE A 136 -9.93 7.87 13.54
C ILE A 136 -10.54 7.10 14.71
N TRP A 137 -9.73 6.71 15.70
CA TRP A 137 -10.22 5.92 16.82
C TRP A 137 -11.23 6.69 17.68
N PHE A 138 -10.87 7.86 18.19
CA PHE A 138 -11.67 8.55 19.18
C PHE A 138 -12.83 9.36 18.59
N GLU A 139 -12.70 9.86 17.37
CA GLU A 139 -13.74 10.69 16.75
C GLU A 139 -14.69 9.88 15.86
N LEU A 140 -14.22 8.78 15.24
CA LEU A 140 -15.04 7.99 14.31
C LEU A 140 -15.48 6.64 14.89
N VAL A 141 -14.63 5.97 15.68
CA VAL A 141 -14.91 4.62 16.21
C VAL A 141 -15.60 4.66 17.57
N VAL A 142 -14.96 5.26 18.59
CA VAL A 142 -15.46 5.29 19.98
C VAL A 142 -16.91 5.81 20.11
N PRO A 143 -17.36 6.84 19.37
CA PRO A 143 -18.73 7.33 19.49
C PRO A 143 -19.79 6.31 19.03
N LYS A 144 -19.40 5.35 18.18
CA LYS A 144 -20.28 4.29 17.66
C LYS A 144 -20.25 3.02 18.50
N THR A 145 -19.20 2.80 19.30
CA THR A 145 -19.11 1.64 20.20
C THR A 145 -19.92 1.81 21.49
N LYS A 146 -20.14 3.05 21.94
CA LYS A 146 -20.94 3.34 23.14
C LYS A 146 -22.46 3.13 22.96
N LYS A 147 -22.91 2.93 21.71
CA LYS A 147 -24.33 2.76 21.36
C LYS A 147 -24.73 1.29 21.11
N GLY A 148 -23.82 0.33 21.31
CA GLY A 148 -24.01 -1.09 20.99
C GLY A 148 -23.92 -1.99 22.21
#